data_AF-A0A7C4GQW4-F1
#
_entry.id   AF-A0A7C4GQW4-F1
#
_cell.length_a   1.000
_cell.length_b   1.000
_cell.length_c   1.000
_cell.angle_alpha   90.00
_cell.angle_beta   90.00
_cell.angle_gamma   90.00
#
_symmetry.space_group_name_H-M   'P 1'
#
loop_
_entity.id
_entity.type
_entity.pdbx_description
1 polymer ?
#
loop_
_entity_poly.entity_id
_entity_poly.type
_entity_poly.pdbx_seq_one_letter_code
_entity_poly.pdbx_strand_id
1 'polypeptide(L)'
;MSNQKSEEVVAYRINVNGIVQGVGYRPFVYRIATELGLNGFVLNSGNGVIIEVEGKLDDCLKFIERLRTEKPPRAIVKNLVYERIPLKGYGEFKVEKTVNGEVETLCPPDVAVCQDCLNELFNQVDRRYLYPFINCINCGPRFTILEKLPYDRVNTSMKSFEMCGECVREYS
;
A
#
# COMPACT_ATOMS: atom_id res chain seq x y z
N MET A 1 -23.38 25.85 18.94
CA MET A 1 -23.42 25.86 17.46
C MET A 1 -22.44 24.81 16.94
N SER A 2 -22.67 23.53 17.23
CA SER A 2 -21.58 22.54 17.25
C SER A 2 -22.07 21.10 17.01
N ASN A 3 -22.82 20.85 15.93
CA ASN A 3 -23.21 19.47 15.58
C ASN A 3 -23.55 19.19 14.10
N GLN A 4 -23.22 20.10 13.15
CA GLN A 4 -23.58 19.92 11.73
C GLN A 4 -22.43 19.49 10.82
N LYS A 5 -21.17 19.46 11.28
CA LYS A 5 -20.01 19.04 10.45
C LYS A 5 -19.77 17.53 10.43
N SER A 6 -20.28 16.79 11.42
CA SER A 6 -20.03 15.35 11.60
C SER A 6 -20.86 14.44 10.68
N GLU A 7 -21.81 15.00 9.93
CA GLU A 7 -22.68 14.25 8.98
C GLU A 7 -22.35 14.54 7.51
N GLU A 8 -21.48 15.51 7.20
CA GLU A 8 -21.10 15.79 5.82
C GLU A 8 -20.29 14.61 5.26
N VAL A 9 -20.84 13.95 4.24
CA VAL A 9 -20.13 12.92 3.47
C VAL A 9 -19.35 13.61 2.35
N VAL A 10 -18.06 13.31 2.27
CA VAL A 10 -17.14 13.89 1.30
C VAL A 10 -16.29 12.79 0.67
N ALA A 11 -15.74 13.08 -0.51
CA ALA A 11 -14.75 12.23 -1.14
C ALA A 11 -13.48 13.04 -1.45
N TYR A 12 -12.33 12.41 -1.26
CA TYR A 12 -11.02 12.97 -1.58
C TYR A 12 -10.25 12.04 -2.49
N ARG A 13 -9.55 12.62 -3.47
CA ARG A 13 -8.45 11.96 -4.17
C ARG A 13 -7.14 12.44 -3.58
N ILE A 14 -6.27 11.50 -3.25
CA ILE A 14 -4.97 11.75 -2.62
C ILE A 14 -3.90 11.10 -3.49
N ASN A 15 -2.90 11.90 -3.86
CA ASN A 15 -1.74 11.48 -4.63
C ASN A 15 -0.51 11.54 -3.72
N VAL A 16 0.14 10.39 -3.53
CA VAL A 16 1.33 10.24 -2.70
C VAL A 16 2.52 9.91 -3.60
N ASN A 17 3.57 10.73 -3.55
CA ASN A 17 4.82 10.53 -4.29
C ASN A 17 6.00 10.30 -3.34
N GLY A 18 7.00 9.55 -3.81
CA GLY A 18 8.24 9.24 -3.10
C GLY A 18 8.62 7.76 -3.26
N ILE A 19 9.30 7.19 -2.26
CA ILE A 19 9.52 5.75 -2.15
C ILE A 19 8.32 5.16 -1.41
N VAL A 20 7.24 4.93 -2.14
CA VAL A 20 5.94 4.48 -1.59
C VAL A 20 5.43 3.19 -2.26
N GLN A 21 6.17 2.67 -3.24
CA GLN A 21 5.85 1.41 -3.92
C GLN A 21 6.81 0.31 -3.48
N GLY A 22 6.33 -0.94 -3.39
CA GLY A 22 7.15 -2.06 -2.92
C GLY A 22 7.55 -2.01 -1.44
N VAL A 23 6.97 -1.10 -0.66
CA VAL A 23 7.31 -0.87 0.77
C VAL A 23 6.12 -1.09 1.71
N GLY A 24 5.08 -1.80 1.25
CA GLY A 24 3.90 -2.07 2.07
C GLY A 24 2.92 -0.90 2.22
N TYR A 25 3.00 0.13 1.38
CA TYR A 25 2.14 1.31 1.48
C TYR A 25 0.66 1.01 1.18
N ARG A 26 0.35 0.15 0.19
CA ARG A 26 -1.04 -0.27 -0.10
C ARG A 26 -1.71 -0.97 1.10
N PRO A 27 -1.10 -2.01 1.72
CA PRO A 27 -1.62 -2.59 2.97
C PRO A 27 -1.77 -1.57 4.12
N PHE A 28 -0.81 -0.67 4.27
CA PHE A 28 -0.86 0.39 5.28
C PHE A 28 -2.08 1.31 5.08
N VAL A 29 -2.32 1.76 3.85
CA VAL A 29 -3.48 2.58 3.49
C VAL A 29 -4.79 1.83 3.75
N TYR A 30 -4.87 0.57 3.29
CA TYR A 30 -6.05 -0.28 3.47
C TYR A 30 -6.42 -0.43 4.95
N ARG A 31 -5.42 -0.68 5.81
CA ARG A 31 -5.62 -0.78 7.26
C ARG A 31 -6.21 0.49 7.85
N ILE A 32 -5.62 1.67 7.56
CA ILE A 32 -6.10 2.94 8.11
C ILE A 32 -7.52 3.25 7.63
N ALA A 33 -7.80 3.03 6.33
CA ALA A 33 -9.13 3.27 5.77
C ALA A 33 -10.19 2.39 6.45
N THR A 34 -9.88 1.11 6.65
CA THR A 34 -10.78 0.14 7.30
C THR A 34 -11.00 0.48 8.78
N GLU A 35 -9.94 0.86 9.52
CA GLU A 35 -10.03 1.30 10.92
C GLU A 35 -10.94 2.53 11.10
N LEU A 36 -11.02 3.40 10.09
CA LEU A 36 -11.84 4.61 10.08
C LEU A 36 -13.21 4.41 9.41
N GLY A 37 -13.53 3.20 8.93
CA GLY A 37 -14.79 2.91 8.25
C GLY A 37 -14.99 3.71 6.94
N LEU A 38 -13.90 4.03 6.25
CA LEU A 38 -13.93 4.75 4.97
C LEU A 38 -14.06 3.76 3.80
N ASN A 39 -14.71 4.20 2.72
CA ASN A 39 -14.83 3.44 1.48
C ASN A 39 -13.97 4.06 0.38
N GLY A 40 -13.62 3.30 -0.66
CA GLY A 40 -12.81 3.79 -1.78
C GLY A 40 -11.75 2.81 -2.24
N PHE A 41 -10.59 3.29 -2.66
CA PHE A 41 -9.52 2.42 -3.11
C PHE A 41 -8.12 2.98 -2.90
N VAL A 42 -7.14 2.09 -3.01
CA VAL A 42 -5.72 2.43 -3.18
C VAL A 42 -5.11 1.63 -4.32
N LEU A 43 -4.34 2.29 -5.19
CA LEU A 43 -3.60 1.64 -6.27
C LEU A 43 -2.21 2.26 -6.48
N ASN A 44 -1.31 1.47 -7.06
CA ASN A 44 -0.04 1.99 -7.57
C ASN A 44 -0.25 2.58 -8.96
N SER A 45 0.34 3.74 -9.22
CA SER A 45 0.40 4.39 -10.54
C SER A 45 1.85 4.71 -10.93
N GLY A 46 2.10 5.17 -12.16
CA GLY A 46 3.46 5.56 -12.58
C GLY A 46 4.11 6.63 -11.70
N ASN A 47 3.30 7.49 -11.07
CA ASN A 47 3.76 8.64 -10.28
C ASN A 47 3.65 8.46 -8.76
N GLY A 48 3.42 7.23 -8.29
CA GLY A 48 3.35 6.91 -6.85
C GLY A 48 2.10 6.11 -6.49
N VAL A 49 1.39 6.52 -5.45
CA VAL A 49 0.17 5.86 -4.99
C VAL A 49 -1.01 6.82 -5.14
N ILE A 50 -2.09 6.34 -5.74
CA ILE A 50 -3.37 7.05 -5.84
C ILE A 50 -4.32 6.40 -4.85
N ILE A 51 -4.98 7.24 -4.06
CA ILE A 51 -5.97 6.85 -3.07
C ILE A 51 -7.23 7.66 -3.35
N GLU A 52 -8.38 7.00 -3.33
CA GLU A 52 -9.66 7.68 -3.19
C GLU A 52 -10.32 7.19 -1.91
N VAL A 53 -10.83 8.13 -1.10
CA VAL A 53 -11.59 7.84 0.11
C VAL A 53 -12.89 8.61 0.09
N GLU A 54 -13.95 7.98 0.54
CA GLU A 54 -15.29 8.52 0.71
C GLU A 54 -15.81 8.15 2.09
N GLY A 55 -16.38 9.13 2.80
CA GLY A 55 -16.90 8.95 4.15
C GLY A 55 -17.19 10.28 4.84
N LYS A 56 -17.35 10.23 6.16
CA LYS A 56 -17.58 11.45 6.97
C LYS A 56 -16.36 12.37 6.89
N LEU A 57 -16.61 13.67 6.79
CA LEU A 57 -15.56 14.69 6.69
C LEU A 57 -14.47 14.53 7.75
N ASP A 58 -14.85 14.37 9.01
CA ASP A 58 -13.90 14.22 10.12
C ASP A 58 -13.01 12.98 9.97
N ASP A 59 -13.56 11.88 9.48
CA ASP A 59 -12.82 10.62 9.32
C ASP A 59 -11.92 10.67 8.08
N CYS A 60 -12.35 11.32 6.99
CA CYS A 60 -11.48 11.60 5.84
C CYS A 60 -10.31 12.52 6.22
N LEU A 61 -10.54 13.56 7.03
CA LEU A 61 -9.48 14.45 7.50
C LEU A 61 -8.51 13.75 8.44
N LYS A 62 -9.01 12.92 9.38
CA LYS A 62 -8.16 12.06 10.21
C LYS A 62 -7.33 11.10 9.38
N PHE A 63 -7.91 10.50 8.33
CA PHE A 63 -7.21 9.61 7.43
C PHE A 63 -6.03 10.32 6.74
N ILE A 64 -6.27 11.51 6.18
CA ILE A 64 -5.22 12.32 5.55
C ILE A 64 -4.11 12.66 6.55
N GLU A 65 -4.46 13.00 7.79
CA GLU A 65 -3.49 13.32 8.84
C GLU A 65 -2.65 12.09 9.24
N ARG A 66 -3.28 10.91 9.35
CA ARG A 66 -2.57 9.65 9.60
C ARG A 66 -1.62 9.30 8.46
N LEU A 67 -1.97 9.55 7.20
CA LEU A 67 -1.05 9.36 6.07
C LEU A 67 0.18 10.28 6.11
N ARG A 68 0.08 11.44 6.77
CA ARG A 68 1.19 12.39 6.94
C ARG A 68 2.10 12.03 8.10
N THR A 69 1.52 11.51 9.19
CA THR A 69 2.21 11.28 10.47
C THR A 69 2.67 9.83 10.65
N GLU A 70 1.94 8.87 10.11
CA GLU A 70 2.27 7.46 10.09
C GLU A 70 2.80 7.05 8.71
N LYS A 71 3.69 6.06 8.67
CA LYS A 71 4.16 5.45 7.42
C LYS A 71 4.76 4.07 7.66
N PRO A 72 4.77 3.18 6.65
CA PRO A 72 5.57 1.96 6.71
C PRO A 72 7.05 2.29 6.98
N PRO A 73 7.80 1.41 7.68
CA PRO A 73 9.18 1.70 8.11
C PRO A 73 10.12 2.16 6.99
N ARG A 74 9.89 1.68 5.77
CA ARG A 74 10.73 1.94 4.59
C ARG A 74 10.11 2.91 3.60
N ALA A 75 8.92 3.43 3.90
CA ALA A 75 8.30 4.42 3.04
C ALA A 75 8.95 5.79 3.27
N ILE A 76 9.22 6.49 2.18
CA ILE A 76 9.64 7.89 2.17
C ILE A 76 8.63 8.65 1.33
N VAL A 77 7.69 9.32 2.00
CA VAL A 77 6.73 10.21 1.36
C VAL A 77 7.44 11.54 1.11
N LYS A 78 7.60 11.91 -0.16
CA LYS A 78 8.16 13.22 -0.56
C LYS A 78 7.08 14.28 -0.69
N ASN A 79 5.95 13.91 -1.28
CA ASN A 79 4.83 14.80 -1.49
C ASN A 79 3.51 14.05 -1.26
N LEU A 80 2.55 14.75 -0.66
CA LEU A 80 1.18 14.29 -0.48
C LEU A 80 0.25 15.45 -0.79
N VAL A 81 -0.45 15.33 -1.91
CA VAL A 81 -1.43 16.31 -2.38
C VAL A 81 -2.79 15.63 -2.37
N TYR A 82 -3.82 16.36 -1.95
CA TYR A 82 -5.19 15.87 -1.98
C TYR A 82 -6.15 16.94 -2.47
N GLU A 83 -7.22 16.50 -3.11
CA GLU A 83 -8.29 17.36 -3.62
C GLU A 83 -9.65 16.73 -3.32
N ARG A 84 -10.66 17.57 -3.09
CA ARG A 84 -12.03 17.10 -2.93
C ARG A 84 -12.58 16.71 -4.30
N ILE A 85 -13.21 15.55 -4.39
CA ILE A 85 -13.83 15.04 -5.61
C ILE A 85 -15.34 14.81 -5.38
N PRO A 86 -16.15 14.70 -6.45
CA PRO A 86 -17.54 14.26 -6.32
C PRO A 86 -17.62 12.88 -5.67
N LEU A 87 -18.69 12.65 -4.90
CA LEU A 87 -19.00 11.33 -4.34
C LEU A 87 -19.18 10.32 -5.47
N LYS A 88 -18.64 9.11 -5.28
CA LYS A 88 -18.74 8.01 -6.25
C LYS A 88 -19.55 6.84 -5.72
N GLY A 89 -19.90 6.83 -4.44
CA GLY A 89 -20.76 5.82 -3.83
C GLY A 89 -20.04 4.49 -3.63
N TYR A 90 -18.77 4.52 -3.20
CA TYR A 90 -18.02 3.31 -2.91
C TYR A 90 -18.66 2.53 -1.75
N GLY A 91 -18.80 1.21 -1.91
CA GLY A 91 -19.41 0.33 -0.89
C GLY A 91 -18.42 -0.19 0.17
N GLU A 92 -17.15 -0.33 -0.19
CA GLU A 92 -16.07 -0.79 0.70
C GLU A 92 -14.74 -0.18 0.24
N PHE A 93 -13.68 -0.34 1.04
CA PHE A 93 -12.33 0.05 0.64
C PHE A 93 -11.57 -1.11 -0.02
N LYS A 94 -10.95 -0.88 -1.18
CA LYS A 94 -10.25 -1.94 -1.95
C LYS A 94 -8.81 -1.60 -2.26
N VAL A 95 -7.97 -2.64 -2.32
CA VAL A 95 -6.67 -2.54 -3.00
C VAL A 95 -6.89 -2.84 -4.47
N GLU A 96 -6.84 -1.82 -5.31
CA GLU A 96 -7.09 -1.93 -6.74
C GLU A 96 -5.84 -2.29 -7.55
N LYS A 97 -6.08 -2.72 -8.79
CA LYS A 97 -5.02 -3.08 -9.74
C LYS A 97 -4.20 -1.86 -10.10
N THR A 98 -2.91 -2.10 -10.25
CA THR A 98 -1.92 -1.12 -10.69
C THR A 98 -2.29 -0.57 -12.07
N VAL A 99 -2.25 0.76 -12.22
CA VAL A 99 -2.51 1.45 -13.50
C VAL A 99 -1.19 1.93 -14.10
N ASN A 100 -0.92 1.52 -15.34
CA ASN A 100 0.28 1.93 -16.07
C ASN A 100 0.14 3.37 -16.57
N GLY A 101 1.20 4.16 -16.45
CA GLY A 101 1.29 5.54 -16.94
C GLY A 101 2.77 5.95 -17.07
N GLU A 102 3.04 7.20 -17.47
CA GLU A 102 4.40 7.75 -17.44
C GLU A 102 4.97 7.66 -16.02
N VAL A 103 6.25 7.29 -15.91
CA VAL A 103 6.87 6.85 -14.64
C VAL A 103 7.75 7.96 -14.09
N GLU A 104 7.32 8.62 -13.00
CA GLU A 104 8.12 9.58 -12.22
C GLU A 104 8.25 9.18 -10.73
N THR A 105 8.20 7.88 -10.41
CA THR A 105 8.33 7.41 -9.03
C THR A 105 9.67 6.71 -8.76
N LEU A 106 10.10 6.71 -7.50
CA LEU A 106 11.39 6.14 -7.08
C LEU A 106 11.24 4.66 -6.71
N CYS A 107 12.11 3.82 -7.26
CA CYS A 107 12.22 2.43 -6.85
C CYS A 107 12.94 2.32 -5.49
N PRO A 108 12.41 1.57 -4.51
CA PRO A 108 13.14 1.29 -3.27
C PRO A 108 14.41 0.47 -3.54
N PRO A 109 15.47 0.65 -2.73
CA PRO A 109 16.65 -0.20 -2.78
C PRO A 109 16.34 -1.61 -2.25
N ASP A 110 17.20 -2.57 -2.59
CA ASP A 110 17.19 -3.89 -1.97
C ASP A 110 17.57 -3.78 -0.50
N VAL A 111 17.03 -4.67 0.34
CA VAL A 111 17.35 -4.66 1.76
C VAL A 111 17.47 -6.07 2.31
N ALA A 112 18.39 -6.23 3.27
CA ALA A 112 18.55 -7.46 4.04
C ALA A 112 17.23 -7.93 4.69
N VAL A 113 17.21 -9.22 5.01
CA VAL A 113 16.13 -9.92 5.72
C VAL A 113 15.83 -9.22 7.06
N CYS A 114 14.55 -9.07 7.40
CA CYS A 114 14.14 -8.50 8.68
C CYS A 114 14.10 -9.55 9.80
N GLN A 115 14.00 -9.10 11.05
CA GLN A 115 13.94 -10.01 12.21
C GLN A 115 12.73 -10.95 12.15
N ASP A 116 11.57 -10.49 11.67
CA ASP A 116 10.37 -11.33 11.55
C ASP A 116 10.60 -12.50 10.60
N CYS A 117 11.15 -12.24 9.41
CA CYS A 117 11.50 -13.29 8.47
C CYS A 117 12.63 -14.19 9.00
N LEU A 118 13.59 -13.67 9.76
CA LEU A 118 14.61 -14.51 10.40
C LEU A 118 13.98 -15.47 11.43
N ASN A 119 13.00 -15.00 12.19
CA ASN A 119 12.28 -15.82 13.15
C ASN A 119 11.51 -16.94 12.45
N GLU A 120 10.79 -16.63 11.35
CA GLU A 120 10.11 -17.64 10.52
C GLU A 120 11.10 -18.63 9.88
N LEU A 121 12.23 -18.13 9.35
CA LEU A 121 13.25 -18.93 8.67
C LEU A 121 13.84 -20.02 9.58
N PHE A 122 14.02 -19.72 10.86
CA PHE A 122 14.62 -20.64 11.83
C PHE A 122 13.59 -21.35 12.72
N ASN A 123 12.29 -21.15 12.49
CA ASN A 123 11.23 -21.82 13.23
C ASN A 123 10.84 -23.15 12.56
N GLN A 124 11.12 -24.27 13.23
CA GLN A 124 10.87 -25.63 12.71
C GLN A 124 9.40 -25.95 12.42
N VAL A 125 8.46 -25.24 13.05
CA VAL A 125 7.02 -25.44 12.80
C VAL A 125 6.48 -24.53 11.70
N ASP A 126 7.26 -23.54 11.25
CA ASP A 126 6.83 -22.64 10.18
C ASP A 126 6.96 -23.32 8.82
N ARG A 127 5.99 -23.08 7.93
CA ARG A 127 6.02 -23.59 6.55
C ARG A 127 7.22 -23.07 5.75
N ARG A 128 7.83 -21.98 6.19
CA ARG A 128 9.01 -21.34 5.60
C ARG A 128 10.32 -21.71 6.30
N TYR A 129 10.33 -22.74 7.15
CA TYR A 129 11.56 -23.23 7.78
C TYR A 129 12.64 -23.51 6.74
N LEU A 130 13.80 -22.87 6.91
CA LEU A 130 14.96 -22.92 6.00
C LEU A 130 14.67 -22.52 4.54
N TYR A 131 13.60 -21.78 4.27
CA TYR A 131 13.27 -21.32 2.92
C TYR A 131 14.23 -20.19 2.46
N PRO A 132 15.13 -20.43 1.47
CA PRO A 132 16.23 -19.50 1.17
C PRO A 132 15.80 -18.15 0.58
N PHE A 133 14.60 -18.07 0.00
CA PHE A 133 14.08 -16.86 -0.64
C PHE A 133 13.03 -16.14 0.21
N ILE A 134 13.02 -16.40 1.54
CA ILE A 134 12.07 -15.75 2.44
C ILE A 134 12.21 -14.23 2.38
N ASN A 135 11.09 -13.56 2.19
CA ASN A 135 10.98 -12.12 2.32
C ASN A 135 9.54 -11.72 2.65
N CYS A 136 9.38 -10.48 3.10
CA CYS A 136 8.09 -9.87 3.37
C CYS A 136 8.03 -8.46 2.76
N ILE A 137 6.93 -7.74 2.98
CA ILE A 137 6.79 -6.33 2.55
C ILE A 137 7.91 -5.43 3.10
N ASN A 138 8.50 -5.82 4.23
CA ASN A 138 9.55 -5.10 4.95
C ASN A 138 10.95 -5.68 4.74
N CYS A 139 11.22 -6.57 3.78
CA CYS A 139 12.59 -7.07 3.51
C CYS A 139 12.75 -7.68 2.11
N GLY A 140 13.99 -8.00 1.72
CA GLY A 140 14.30 -8.70 0.47
C GLY A 140 14.56 -7.80 -0.74
N PRO A 141 14.69 -8.41 -1.93
CA PRO A 141 15.02 -7.70 -3.14
C PRO A 141 13.88 -6.78 -3.60
N ARG A 142 14.26 -5.65 -4.20
CA ARG A 142 13.37 -4.64 -4.75
C ARG A 142 13.91 -4.19 -6.11
N PHE A 143 14.89 -3.30 -6.11
CA PHE A 143 15.48 -2.75 -7.33
C PHE A 143 16.01 -3.86 -8.24
N THR A 144 16.75 -4.83 -7.69
CA THR A 144 17.36 -5.92 -8.47
C THR A 144 16.37 -6.82 -9.21
N ILE A 145 15.11 -6.90 -8.77
CA ILE A 145 14.09 -7.76 -9.38
C ILE A 145 13.03 -6.98 -10.16
N LEU A 146 13.08 -5.65 -10.14
CA LEU A 146 12.08 -4.80 -10.79
C LEU A 146 12.40 -4.67 -12.28
N GLU A 147 11.43 -5.03 -13.13
CA GLU A 147 11.57 -4.87 -14.58
C GLU A 147 11.01 -3.53 -15.06
N LYS A 148 9.87 -3.12 -14.49
CA LYS A 148 9.24 -1.83 -14.79
C LYS A 148 8.37 -1.35 -13.64
N LEU A 149 8.12 -0.05 -13.61
CA LEU A 149 7.12 0.56 -12.74
C LEU A 149 5.76 0.63 -13.47
N PRO A 150 4.64 0.64 -12.73
CA PRO A 150 4.57 0.67 -11.26
C PRO A 150 4.82 -0.70 -10.63
N TYR A 151 5.27 -0.70 -9.36
CA TYR A 151 5.65 -1.92 -8.64
C TYR A 151 4.45 -2.85 -8.48
N ASP A 152 4.52 -3.99 -9.14
CA ASP A 152 3.56 -5.07 -9.01
C ASP A 152 4.29 -6.39 -9.30
N ARG A 153 3.79 -7.51 -8.79
CA ARG A 153 4.44 -8.82 -8.99
C ARG A 153 4.65 -9.12 -10.47
N VAL A 154 3.65 -8.79 -11.30
CA VAL A 154 3.68 -8.97 -12.77
C VAL A 154 4.76 -8.15 -13.48
N ASN A 155 5.27 -7.11 -12.81
CA ASN A 155 6.31 -6.20 -13.32
C ASN A 155 7.68 -6.47 -12.68
N THR A 156 7.86 -7.63 -12.05
CA THR A 156 9.12 -8.08 -11.47
C THR A 156 9.52 -9.43 -12.08
N SER A 157 10.77 -9.85 -11.88
CA SER A 157 11.21 -11.20 -12.22
C SER A 157 10.42 -12.30 -11.50
N MET A 158 9.71 -11.96 -10.40
CA MET A 158 8.80 -12.89 -9.71
C MET A 158 7.56 -13.26 -10.52
N LYS A 159 7.29 -12.60 -11.66
CA LYS A 159 6.16 -12.90 -12.56
C LYS A 159 6.16 -14.33 -13.08
N SER A 160 7.34 -14.94 -13.22
CA SER A 160 7.52 -16.31 -13.70
C SER A 160 7.22 -17.38 -12.65
N PHE A 161 6.98 -16.98 -11.39
CA PHE A 161 6.69 -17.89 -10.29
C PHE A 161 5.24 -17.68 -9.86
N GLU A 162 4.36 -18.63 -10.17
CA GLU A 162 2.96 -18.56 -9.73
C GLU A 162 2.86 -18.79 -8.21
N MET A 163 1.98 -18.03 -7.55
CA MET A 163 1.74 -18.21 -6.12
C MET A 163 0.90 -19.47 -5.90
N CYS A 164 1.34 -20.34 -5.01
CA CYS A 164 0.52 -21.46 -4.55
C CYS A 164 -0.68 -20.97 -3.72
N GLY A 165 -1.66 -21.84 -3.47
CA GLY A 165 -2.89 -21.49 -2.75
C GLY A 165 -2.66 -20.86 -1.38
N GLU A 166 -1.66 -21.31 -0.61
CA GLU A 166 -1.32 -20.72 0.69
C GLU A 166 -0.78 -19.30 0.56
N CYS A 167 0.12 -19.06 -0.40
CA CYS A 167 0.67 -17.72 -0.61
C CYS A 167 -0.39 -16.74 -1.13
N VAL A 168 -1.35 -17.20 -1.93
CA VAL A 168 -2.49 -16.38 -2.38
C VAL A 168 -3.37 -15.98 -1.19
N ARG A 169 -3.63 -16.92 -0.26
CA ARG A 169 -4.41 -16.66 0.96
C ARG A 169 -3.78 -15.59 1.85
N GLU A 170 -2.47 -15.60 2.02
CA GLU A 170 -1.77 -14.60 2.83
C GLU A 170 -1.58 -13.25 2.10
N TYR A 171 -1.62 -13.25 0.77
CA TYR A 171 -1.47 -12.04 -0.04
C TYR A 171 -2.75 -11.20 -0.11
N SER A 172 -3.91 -11.86 -0.04
CA SER A 172 -5.25 -11.28 -0.27
C SER A 172 -5.92 -10.92 1.04
#